data_AF-A0A6M0C2U5-F1
#
_entry.id   AF-A0A6M0C2U5-F1
#
_cell.length_a   1.000
_cell.length_b   1.000
_cell.length_c   1.000
_cell.angle_alpha   90.00
_cell.angle_beta   90.00
_cell.angle_gamma   90.00
#
_symmetry.space_group_name_H-M   'P 1'
#
loop_
_entity.id
_entity.type
_entity.pdbx_description
1 polymer ?
#
loop_
_entity_poly.entity_id
_entity_poly.type
_entity_poly.pdbx_seq_one_letter_code
_entity_poly.pdbx_strand_id
1 'polypeptide(L)'
;MINRTLATIDYEIIGDTTLRTLPGKSEVTLRGLMTPVNVTFRRDDGGFLLVQTTVNEEGILELTMTETNVFDLDKTSLLIEENGRVFLN
;
A
#
# COMPACT_ATOMS: atom_id res chain seq x y z
N MET A 1 -5.31 3.02 2.76
CA MET A 1 -4.87 1.63 2.51
C MET A 1 -5.85 0.68 3.16
N ILE A 2 -6.28 -0.35 2.46
CA ILE A 2 -7.27 -1.33 2.89
C ILE A 2 -6.66 -2.73 2.77
N ASN A 3 -6.46 -3.39 3.90
CA ASN A 3 -5.98 -4.76 3.97
C ASN A 3 -7.18 -5.72 3.96
N ARG A 4 -7.47 -6.32 2.81
CA ARG A 4 -8.50 -7.37 2.67
C ARG A 4 -7.96 -8.78 2.93
N THR A 5 -6.67 -8.93 3.19
CA THR A 5 -6.05 -10.21 3.55
C THR A 5 -6.39 -10.59 5.00
N LEU A 6 -6.03 -11.83 5.39
CA LEU A 6 -6.05 -12.24 6.79
C LEU A 6 -4.73 -11.94 7.51
N ALA A 7 -3.63 -11.79 6.76
CA ALA A 7 -2.31 -11.51 7.30
C ALA A 7 -2.13 -10.05 7.70
N THR A 8 -1.15 -9.78 8.57
CA THR A 8 -0.75 -8.40 8.86
C THR A 8 0.10 -7.89 7.70
N ILE A 9 -0.09 -6.63 7.32
CA ILE A 9 0.77 -5.95 6.36
C ILE A 9 1.72 -5.04 7.13
N ASP A 10 3.01 -5.33 7.02
CA ASP A 10 4.07 -4.41 7.41
C ASP A 10 4.23 -3.37 6.33
N TYR A 11 4.21 -2.08 6.69
CA TYR A 11 4.36 -0.98 5.73
C TYR A 11 5.17 0.18 6.30
N GLU A 12 5.76 0.96 5.39
CA GLU A 12 6.49 2.18 5.74
C GLU A 12 6.31 3.22 4.62
N ILE A 13 6.15 4.48 5.02
CA ILE A 13 6.28 5.63 4.13
C ILE A 13 7.68 6.18 4.30
N ILE A 14 8.54 5.90 3.33
CA ILE A 14 9.98 6.18 3.42
C ILE A 14 10.19 7.69 3.60
N GLY A 15 10.80 8.06 4.73
CA GLY A 15 11.07 9.46 5.08
C GLY A 15 9.98 10.15 5.91
N ASP A 16 8.76 9.62 5.94
CA ASP A 16 7.64 10.17 6.73
C ASP A 16 7.33 9.35 7.99
N THR A 17 7.56 8.03 7.95
CA THR A 17 7.24 7.13 9.06
C THR A 17 8.38 6.15 9.33
N THR A 18 8.35 5.52 10.50
CA THR A 18 9.02 4.23 10.73
C THR A 18 8.13 3.09 10.23
N LEU A 19 8.63 1.86 10.30
CA LEU A 19 7.83 0.65 10.10
C LEU A 19 6.54 0.67 10.95
N ARG A 20 5.41 0.33 10.32
CA ARG A 20 4.08 0.23 10.91
C ARG A 20 3.41 -1.07 10.46
N THR A 21 2.38 -1.46 11.19
CA THR A 21 1.59 -2.66 10.91
C THR A 21 0.16 -2.29 10.58
N LEU A 22 -0.43 -2.98 9.61
CA LEU A 22 -1.84 -2.91 9.26
C LEU A 22 -2.47 -4.30 9.42
N PRO A 23 -3.22 -4.55 10.51
CA PRO A 23 -3.83 -5.86 10.76
C PRO A 23 -4.68 -6.38 9.60
N GLY A 24 -4.85 -7.70 9.52
CA GLY A 24 -5.79 -8.32 8.59
C GLY A 24 -7.21 -7.75 8.73
N LYS A 25 -7.93 -7.65 7.62
CA LYS A 25 -9.31 -7.12 7.56
C LYS A 25 -9.46 -5.73 8.20
N SER A 26 -8.48 -4.86 8.02
CA SER A 26 -8.49 -3.49 8.55
C SER A 26 -8.06 -2.46 7.51
N GLU A 27 -8.23 -1.19 7.84
CA GLU A 27 -7.86 -0.07 6.98
C GLU A 27 -7.20 1.06 7.77
N VAL A 28 -6.43 1.88 7.05
CA VAL A 28 -5.79 3.08 7.58
C VAL A 28 -5.81 4.19 6.54
N THR A 29 -6.11 5.40 7.00
CA THR A 29 -5.93 6.62 6.21
C THR A 29 -4.61 7.26 6.58
N LEU A 30 -3.73 7.45 5.60
CA LEU A 30 -2.48 8.18 5.76
C LEU A 30 -2.70 9.63 5.32
N ARG A 31 -2.23 10.60 6.10
CA ARG A 31 -2.41 12.04 5.87
C ARG A 31 -1.11 12.77 6.16
N GLY A 32 -0.94 13.92 5.51
CA GLY A 32 0.23 14.79 5.72
C GLY A 32 1.53 14.19 5.19
N LEU A 33 1.47 13.38 4.13
CA LEU A 33 2.65 12.81 3.48
C LEU A 33 3.29 13.84 2.56
N MET A 34 4.62 13.86 2.50
CA MET A 34 5.36 14.72 1.59
C MET A 34 5.55 14.03 0.23
N THR A 35 5.33 14.76 -0.87
CA THR A 35 5.63 14.23 -2.21
C THR A 35 7.10 14.44 -2.56
N PRO A 36 7.75 13.49 -3.26
CA PRO A 36 7.20 12.21 -3.71
C PRO A 36 6.98 11.23 -2.54
N VAL A 37 5.88 10.48 -2.60
CA VAL A 37 5.52 9.49 -1.57
C VAL A 37 6.02 8.12 -2.00
N ASN A 38 6.91 7.51 -1.23
CA ASN A 38 7.37 6.13 -1.45
C ASN A 38 6.88 5.22 -0.33
N VAL A 39 5.99 4.29 -0.67
CA VAL A 39 5.38 3.34 0.26
C VAL A 39 5.95 1.96 -0.02
N THR A 40 6.49 1.29 0.99
CA THR A 40 6.80 -0.14 0.93
C THR A 40 5.80 -0.91 1.77
N PHE A 41 5.39 -2.09 1.32
CA PHE A 41 4.47 -2.96 2.05
C PHE A 41 4.71 -4.43 1.75
N ARG A 42 4.48 -5.30 2.73
CA ARG A 42 4.56 -6.76 2.58
C ARG A 42 3.71 -7.45 3.63
N ARG A 43 3.20 -8.64 3.32
CA ARG A 43 2.61 -9.50 4.35
C ARG A 43 3.70 -10.03 5.30
N ASP A 44 3.41 -10.01 6.60
CA ASP A 44 4.31 -10.55 7.63
C ASP A 44 4.58 -12.06 7.48
N ASP A 45 3.61 -12.78 6.90
CA ASP A 45 3.70 -14.21 6.60
C ASP A 45 4.41 -14.56 5.28
N GLY A 46 4.88 -13.57 4.53
CA GLY A 46 5.60 -13.77 3.26
C GLY A 46 4.73 -14.14 2.06
N GLY A 47 3.40 -14.09 2.18
CA GLY A 47 2.49 -14.27 1.05
C GLY A 47 2.51 -13.09 0.07
N PHE A 48 2.00 -13.31 -1.14
CA PHE A 48 1.93 -12.28 -2.19
C PHE A 48 0.67 -11.42 -2.09
N LEU A 49 0.78 -10.20 -2.59
CA LEU A 49 -0.26 -9.18 -2.62
C LEU A 49 -0.61 -8.79 -4.05
N LEU A 50 -1.88 -8.96 -4.40
CA LEU A 50 -2.48 -8.22 -5.50
C LEU A 50 -2.92 -6.86 -4.95
N VAL A 51 -2.40 -5.78 -5.53
CA VAL A 51 -2.72 -4.41 -5.14
C VAL A 51 -3.46 -3.70 -6.26
N GLN A 52 -4.59 -3.08 -5.90
CA GLN A 52 -5.41 -2.29 -6.81
C GLN A 52 -5.49 -0.86 -6.29
N THR A 53 -5.36 0.10 -7.21
CA THR A 53 -5.44 1.53 -6.90
C THR A 53 -6.68 2.14 -7.52
N THR A 54 -7.43 2.90 -6.73
CA THR A 54 -8.56 3.71 -7.20
C THR A 54 -8.43 5.12 -6.63
N VAL A 55 -8.90 6.11 -7.37
CA VAL A 55 -8.98 7.49 -6.89
C VAL A 55 -10.45 7.85 -6.77
N ASN A 56 -10.87 8.31 -5.60
CA ASN A 56 -12.24 8.76 -5.40
C ASN A 56 -12.44 10.20 -5.89
N GLU A 57 -13.68 10.69 -5.83
CA GLU A 57 -14.04 12.05 -6.28
C GLU A 57 -13.35 13.17 -5.47
N GLU A 58 -12.88 12.86 -4.26
CA GLU A 58 -12.14 13.78 -3.39
C GLU A 58 -10.62 13.78 -3.66
N GLY A 59 -10.15 13.00 -4.64
CA GLY A 59 -8.73 12.89 -4.97
C GLY A 59 -7.93 12.01 -4.00
N ILE A 60 -8.60 11.22 -3.16
CA ILE A 60 -7.95 10.28 -2.24
C ILE A 60 -7.59 9.02 -3.02
N LEU A 61 -6.31 8.66 -3.00
CA LEU A 61 -5.81 7.40 -3.53
C LEU A 61 -6.08 6.27 -2.53
N GLU A 62 -6.94 5.34 -2.92
CA GLU A 62 -7.20 4.11 -2.19
C GLU A 62 -6.30 2.99 -2.73
N LEU A 63 -5.60 2.31 -1.83
CA LEU A 63 -4.86 1.08 -2.12
C LEU A 63 -5.62 -0.08 -1.47
N THR A 64 -6.21 -0.95 -2.29
CA THR A 64 -6.82 -2.20 -1.85
C THR A 64 -5.82 -3.34 -2.02
N MET A 65 -5.58 -4.08 -0.94
CA MET A 65 -4.61 -5.18 -0.88
C MET A 65 -5.34 -6.50 -0.64
N THR A 66 -5.19 -7.45 -1.56
CA THR A 66 -5.78 -8.79 -1.49
C THR A 66 -4.72 -9.87 -1.66
N GLU A 67 -5.01 -11.07 -1.17
CA GLU A 67 -4.09 -12.21 -1.29
C GLU A 67 -4.03 -12.67 -2.75
N THR A 68 -2.84 -13.08 -3.18
CA THR A 68 -2.65 -13.79 -4.45
C THR A 68 -1.62 -14.89 -4.25
N ASN A 69 -1.70 -15.93 -5.09
CA ASN A 69 -0.69 -16.98 -5.20
C ASN A 69 0.11 -16.86 -6.51
N VAL A 70 -0.11 -15.79 -7.27
CA VAL A 70 0.55 -15.52 -8.56
C VAL A 70 1.68 -14.53 -8.33
N PHE A 71 2.92 -15.01 -8.42
CA PHE A 71 4.13 -14.20 -8.19
C PHE A 71 4.20 -12.96 -9.09
N ASP A 72 3.84 -13.09 -10.37
CA ASP A 72 3.89 -11.97 -11.33
C ASP A 72 2.90 -10.83 -11.01
N LEU A 73 1.88 -11.12 -10.21
CA LEU A 73 0.91 -10.14 -9.75
C LEU A 73 1.32 -9.48 -8.42
N ASP A 74 2.36 -10.00 -7.76
CA ASP A 74 2.82 -9.47 -6.48
C ASP A 74 3.31 -8.03 -6.66
N LYS A 75 2.96 -7.19 -5.69
CA LYS A 75 3.40 -5.81 -5.60
C LYS A 75 3.81 -5.56 -4.15
N THR A 76 4.90 -4.83 -3.98
CA THR A 76 5.53 -4.58 -2.67
C THR A 76 5.84 -3.11 -2.43
N SER A 77 5.66 -2.26 -3.44
CA SER A 77 5.86 -0.82 -3.29
C SER A 77 4.96 0.01 -4.18
N LEU A 78 4.76 1.26 -3.76
CA LEU A 78 4.04 2.27 -4.51
C LEU A 78 4.80 3.59 -4.43
N LEU A 79 5.02 4.23 -5.59
CA LEU A 79 5.60 5.56 -5.71
C LEU A 79 4.54 6.52 -6.24
N ILE A 80 4.34 7.64 -5.55
CA ILE A 80 3.59 8.80 -6.03
C ILE A 80 4.60 9.91 -6.30
N GLU A 81 4.77 10.28 -7.56
CA GLU A 81 5.63 11.40 -7.95
C GLU A 81 5.00 12.75 -7.57
N GLU A 82 5.80 13.82 -7.53
CA GLU A 82 5.33 15.20 -7.26
C GLU A 82 4.23 15.68 -8.22
N ASN A 83 4.20 15.13 -9.44
CA ASN A 83 3.20 15.42 -10.45
C ASN A 83 1.90 14.59 -10.28
N GLY A 84 1.81 13.76 -9.24
CA GLY A 84 0.66 12.89 -8.95
C GLY A 84 0.64 11.56 -9.72
N ARG A 85 1.65 11.24 -10.53
CA ARG A 85 1.74 9.94 -11.20
C ARG A 85 1.99 8.83 -10.18
N VAL A 86 1.26 7.74 -10.32
CA VAL A 86 1.33 6.58 -9.43
C VAL A 86 1.97 5.41 -10.16
N PHE A 87 2.97 4.81 -9.52
CA PHE A 87 3.65 3.60 -9.97
C PHE A 87 3.53 2.53 -8.90
N LEU A 88 3.13 1.33 -9.30
CA LEU A 88 2.96 0.18 -8.43
C LEU A 88 3.94 -0.90 -8.87
N ASN A 89 4.84 -1.31 -7.98
CA ASN A 89 5.94 -2.24 -8.27
C ASN A 89 5.96 -3.45 -7.34
#